data_AF-A0A965MNF2-F1
#
_entry.id   AF-A0A965MNF2-F1
#
_cell.length_a   1.000
_cell.length_b   1.000
_cell.length_c   1.000
_cell.angle_alpha   90.00
_cell.angle_beta   90.00
_cell.angle_gamma   90.00
#
_symmetry.space_group_name_H-M   'P 1'
#
loop_
_entity.id
_entity.type
_entity.pdbx_description
1 polymer ?
#
loop_
_entity_poly.entity_id
_entity_poly.type
_entity_poly.pdbx_seq_one_letter_code
_entity_poly.pdbx_strand_id
1 'polypeptide(L)'
;MVRSSQLLHATHSGATSANQSEKPLAARSGWLNGQLVQYASKDAPFGELALTCPEGQHLHYLDWRTNESVLLLKNVQRLTAPNPGVMTGPGTNSYLVGDPDTGYLAIDPGPADTEHIDRLWRAAGGDIRMIVCTHSHPDHSPGAAPLQALCVAHGKRPPILGLSSAPTARANSEFT
;
A
#
# COMPACT_ATOMS: atom_id res chain seq x y z
N MET A 1 -3.99 1.04 -43.26
CA MET A 1 -3.35 -0.25 -42.95
C MET A 1 -3.79 -0.63 -41.54
N VAL A 2 -4.91 -1.35 -41.45
CA VAL A 2 -5.66 -1.63 -40.21
C VAL A 2 -5.17 -2.98 -39.68
N ARG A 3 -4.70 -3.04 -38.42
CA ARG A 3 -4.51 -4.31 -37.71
C ARG A 3 -5.64 -4.50 -36.73
N SER A 4 -6.56 -5.40 -37.08
CA SER A 4 -7.60 -5.96 -36.20
C SER A 4 -6.99 -6.51 -34.93
N SER A 5 -7.46 -6.05 -33.78
CA SER A 5 -7.29 -6.73 -32.50
C SER A 5 -8.47 -7.69 -32.33
N GLN A 6 -8.18 -9.00 -32.31
CA GLN A 6 -9.17 -10.03 -32.03
C GLN A 6 -9.45 -10.04 -30.52
N LEU A 7 -10.67 -9.68 -30.15
CA LEU A 7 -11.25 -9.91 -28.83
C LEU A 7 -11.51 -11.41 -28.67
N LEU A 8 -10.76 -12.07 -27.79
CA LEU A 8 -11.04 -13.42 -27.34
C LEU A 8 -12.19 -13.37 -26.31
N HIS A 9 -13.39 -13.72 -26.75
CA HIS A 9 -14.52 -14.01 -25.87
C HIS A 9 -14.30 -15.36 -25.18
N ALA A 10 -14.06 -15.35 -23.86
CA ALA A 10 -14.09 -16.55 -23.05
C ALA A 10 -15.54 -16.91 -22.68
N THR A 11 -16.08 -17.93 -23.35
CA THR A 11 -17.39 -18.51 -23.05
C THR A 11 -17.37 -19.20 -21.69
N HIS A 12 -18.23 -18.77 -20.76
CA HIS A 12 -18.50 -19.50 -19.51
C HIS A 12 -19.42 -20.69 -19.81
N SER A 13 -18.89 -21.91 -19.65
CA SER A 13 -19.66 -23.15 -19.69
C SER A 13 -19.58 -23.86 -18.35
N GLY A 14 -20.75 -24.13 -17.77
CA GLY A 14 -21.01 -25.30 -16.93
C GLY A 14 -20.60 -25.19 -15.46
N ALA A 15 -21.56 -24.87 -14.61
CA ALA A 15 -21.49 -25.18 -13.18
C ALA A 15 -21.64 -26.70 -12.99
N THR A 16 -20.67 -27.31 -12.29
CA THR A 16 -20.83 -28.65 -11.69
C THR A 16 -20.43 -28.57 -10.22
N SER A 17 -21.31 -29.09 -9.37
CA SER A 17 -21.34 -28.92 -7.92
C SER A 17 -20.28 -29.72 -7.17
N ALA A 18 -19.83 -29.11 -6.06
CA ALA A 18 -19.51 -29.71 -4.77
C ALA A 18 -18.60 -30.95 -4.72
N ASN A 19 -17.32 -30.70 -4.40
CA ASN A 19 -16.63 -31.35 -3.28
C ASN A 19 -15.33 -30.57 -2.98
N GLN A 20 -15.36 -29.57 -2.10
CA GLN A 20 -14.13 -28.96 -1.60
C GLN A 20 -13.81 -29.59 -0.26
N SER A 21 -13.14 -30.75 -0.30
CA SER A 21 -12.15 -31.01 0.73
C SER A 21 -11.14 -29.86 0.65
N GLU A 22 -10.94 -29.14 1.75
CA GLU A 22 -9.92 -28.11 1.80
C GLU A 22 -8.57 -28.77 1.48
N LYS A 23 -8.09 -28.59 0.25
CA LYS A 23 -6.70 -28.89 -0.07
C LYS A 23 -5.87 -28.08 0.94
N PRO A 24 -4.83 -28.69 1.54
CA PRO A 24 -3.85 -27.91 2.30
C PRO A 24 -3.45 -26.72 1.44
N LEU A 25 -3.56 -25.50 1.97
CA LEU A 25 -3.16 -24.32 1.23
C LEU A 25 -1.71 -24.52 0.79
N ALA A 26 -1.52 -24.79 -0.50
CA ALA A 26 -0.21 -25.06 -1.06
C ALA A 26 0.75 -23.90 -0.74
N ALA A 27 2.05 -24.18 -0.69
CA ALA A 27 3.03 -23.13 -0.47
C ALA A 27 2.77 -21.93 -1.41
N ARG A 28 2.97 -20.72 -0.89
CA ARG A 28 2.87 -19.50 -1.69
C ARG A 28 4.27 -19.00 -2.00
N SER A 29 4.41 -18.37 -3.16
CA SER A 29 5.70 -17.94 -3.67
C SER A 29 5.72 -16.44 -3.89
N GLY A 30 6.89 -15.84 -3.71
CA GLY A 30 7.12 -14.42 -3.97
C GLY A 30 8.60 -14.16 -4.22
N TRP A 31 8.95 -12.91 -4.48
CA TRP A 31 10.32 -12.49 -4.72
C TRP A 31 10.94 -11.94 -3.44
N LEU A 32 12.14 -12.39 -3.10
CA LEU A 32 12.94 -11.89 -1.99
C LEU A 32 14.38 -11.74 -2.47
N ASN A 33 14.95 -10.53 -2.42
CA ASN A 33 16.28 -10.21 -2.91
C ASN A 33 16.54 -10.71 -4.36
N GLY A 34 15.52 -10.62 -5.22
CA GLY A 34 15.58 -11.07 -6.61
C GLY A 34 15.49 -12.59 -6.81
N GLN A 35 15.26 -13.37 -5.76
CA GLN A 35 15.09 -14.82 -5.82
C GLN A 35 13.62 -15.20 -5.60
N LEU A 36 13.14 -16.17 -6.37
CA LEU A 36 11.82 -16.76 -6.14
C LEU A 36 11.91 -17.69 -4.92
N VAL A 37 11.18 -17.36 -3.86
CA VAL A 37 11.12 -18.10 -2.61
C VAL A 37 9.72 -18.66 -2.40
N GLN A 38 9.62 -19.77 -1.64
CA GLN A 38 8.36 -20.42 -1.31
C GLN A 38 8.21 -20.58 0.20
N TYR A 39 7.01 -20.31 0.70
CA TYR A 39 6.68 -20.39 2.12
C TYR A 39 5.42 -21.23 2.33
N ALA A 40 5.45 -22.08 3.35
CA ALA A 40 4.30 -22.86 3.79
C ALA A 40 3.42 -22.02 4.74
N SER A 41 2.20 -22.49 5.01
CA SER A 41 1.22 -21.78 5.84
C SER A 41 1.66 -21.43 7.27
N LYS A 42 2.67 -22.13 7.78
CA LYS A 42 3.26 -21.90 9.11
C LYS A 42 4.32 -20.78 9.12
N ASP A 43 4.82 -20.39 7.95
CA ASP A 43 5.91 -19.42 7.84
C ASP A 43 5.32 -18.00 7.81
N ALA A 44 5.93 -17.06 8.54
CA ALA A 44 5.39 -15.71 8.69
C ALA A 44 5.07 -14.99 7.36
N PRO A 45 5.89 -15.06 6.28
CA PRO A 45 5.58 -14.39 5.02
C PRO A 45 4.34 -14.92 4.29
N PHE A 46 3.86 -16.12 4.65
CA PHE A 46 2.71 -16.74 3.99
C PHE A 46 1.46 -15.88 4.07
N GLY A 47 1.22 -15.18 5.18
CA GLY A 47 0.03 -14.35 5.34
C GLY A 47 -0.08 -13.27 4.26
N GLU A 48 1.01 -12.53 4.02
CA GLU A 48 1.07 -11.52 2.96
C GLU A 48 0.97 -12.17 1.58
N LEU A 49 1.68 -13.27 1.32
CA LEU A 49 1.61 -13.96 0.03
C LEU A 49 0.25 -14.59 -0.27
N ALA A 50 -0.48 -15.06 0.74
CA ALA A 50 -1.82 -15.60 0.56
C ALA A 50 -2.82 -14.49 0.19
N LEU A 51 -2.57 -13.26 0.63
CA LEU A 51 -3.37 -12.08 0.26
C LEU A 51 -3.01 -11.57 -1.14
N THR A 52 -1.72 -11.45 -1.46
CA THR A 52 -1.25 -10.81 -2.69
C THR A 52 -1.17 -11.76 -3.89
N CYS A 53 -0.97 -13.06 -3.62
CA CYS A 53 -0.87 -14.12 -4.63
C CYS A 53 -1.80 -15.31 -4.28
N PRO A 54 -3.14 -15.09 -4.18
CA PRO A 54 -4.06 -16.11 -3.68
C PRO A 54 -4.10 -17.38 -4.54
N GLU A 55 -3.91 -17.27 -5.85
CA GLU A 55 -3.84 -18.40 -6.78
C GLU A 55 -2.41 -18.89 -7.02
N GLY A 56 -1.45 -18.44 -6.22
CA GLY A 56 -0.04 -18.84 -6.33
C GLY A 56 0.74 -18.10 -7.40
N GLN A 57 0.29 -16.90 -7.80
CA GLN A 57 1.04 -16.03 -8.69
C GLN A 57 2.40 -15.63 -8.10
N HIS A 58 3.31 -15.12 -8.93
CA HIS A 58 4.65 -14.69 -8.53
C HIS A 58 4.81 -13.19 -8.76
N LEU A 59 3.86 -12.40 -8.27
CA LEU A 59 3.74 -10.96 -8.58
C LEU A 59 4.20 -10.07 -7.43
N HIS A 60 4.45 -10.64 -6.25
CA HIS A 60 4.70 -9.88 -5.03
C HIS A 60 6.16 -9.95 -4.57
N TYR A 61 6.69 -8.80 -4.16
CA TYR A 61 8.00 -8.68 -3.53
C TYR A 61 7.84 -8.61 -2.01
N LEU A 62 8.57 -9.47 -1.30
CA LEU A 62 8.62 -9.49 0.16
C LEU A 62 9.66 -8.51 0.73
N ASP A 63 10.54 -7.99 -0.12
CA ASP A 63 11.50 -6.96 0.27
C ASP A 63 10.75 -5.70 0.73
N TRP A 64 11.26 -5.04 1.77
CA TRP A 64 10.83 -3.71 2.12
C TRP A 64 11.29 -2.72 1.05
N ARG A 65 10.35 -2.00 0.43
CA ARG A 65 10.61 -1.06 -0.66
C ARG A 65 10.37 0.36 -0.18
N THR A 66 11.42 1.17 -0.22
CA THR A 66 11.39 2.58 0.18
C THR A 66 11.38 3.55 -0.99
N ASN A 67 11.74 3.06 -2.18
CA ASN A 67 11.85 3.83 -3.40
C ASN A 67 10.62 3.73 -4.30
N GLU A 68 9.77 2.72 -4.10
CA GLU A 68 8.58 2.45 -4.91
C GLU A 68 7.46 1.85 -4.04
N SER A 69 6.20 2.09 -4.42
CA SER A 69 5.06 1.49 -3.75
C SER A 69 4.84 0.04 -4.20
N VAL A 70 4.52 -0.83 -3.25
CA VAL A 70 4.19 -2.23 -3.46
C VAL A 70 2.68 -2.40 -3.49
N LEU A 71 2.14 -3.00 -4.56
CA LEU A 71 0.73 -3.34 -4.64
C LEU A 71 0.44 -4.53 -3.72
N LEU A 72 -0.45 -4.35 -2.74
CA LEU A 72 -0.87 -5.42 -1.83
C LEU A 72 -2.16 -6.07 -2.34
N LEU A 73 -3.13 -5.26 -2.74
CA LEU A 73 -4.41 -5.67 -3.29
C LEU A 73 -4.78 -4.71 -4.43
N LYS A 74 -5.83 -5.05 -5.19
CA LYS A 74 -6.31 -4.25 -6.34
C LYS A 74 -6.30 -2.73 -6.08
N ASN A 75 -6.79 -2.31 -4.90
CA ASN A 75 -6.95 -0.90 -4.54
C ASN A 75 -6.12 -0.53 -3.29
N VAL A 76 -5.08 -1.29 -2.94
CA VAL A 76 -4.25 -1.03 -1.76
C VAL A 76 -2.78 -1.14 -2.13
N GLN A 77 -2.04 -0.05 -1.95
CA GLN A 77 -0.60 0.01 -2.13
C GLN A 77 0.07 0.40 -0.81
N ARG A 78 1.28 -0.11 -0.58
CA ARG A 78 2.14 0.22 0.57
C ARG A 78 3.41 0.89 0.08
N LEU A 79 3.80 2.00 0.68
CA LEU A 79 5.12 2.60 0.52
C LEU A 79 5.78 2.69 1.90
N THR A 80 6.96 2.11 2.05
CA THR A 80 7.69 2.11 3.33
C THR A 80 8.62 3.32 3.39
N ALA A 81 8.52 4.14 4.44
CA ALA A 81 9.42 5.28 4.63
C ALA A 81 10.86 4.81 4.99
N PRO A 82 11.91 5.55 4.61
CA PRO A 82 13.29 5.20 4.90
C PRO A 82 13.71 5.54 6.35
N ASN A 83 12.91 5.15 7.34
CA ASN A 83 13.10 5.43 8.77
C ASN A 83 13.15 4.15 9.64
N PRO A 84 14.06 3.19 9.37
CA PRO A 84 14.14 1.96 10.15
C PRO A 84 14.55 2.23 11.61
N GLY A 85 14.06 1.41 12.52
CA GLY A 85 14.30 1.58 13.95
C GLY A 85 13.63 0.52 14.81
N VAL A 86 13.94 0.52 16.11
CA VAL A 86 13.38 -0.46 17.06
C VAL A 86 11.84 -0.40 17.09
N MET A 87 11.27 0.79 16.96
CA MET A 87 9.82 1.00 17.00
C MET A 87 9.16 0.93 15.62
N THR A 88 9.87 1.32 14.55
CA THR A 88 9.35 1.38 13.18
C THR A 88 9.69 0.13 12.36
N GLY A 89 10.49 -0.79 12.92
CA GLY A 89 10.99 -1.95 12.22
C GLY A 89 11.77 -1.55 10.96
N PRO A 90 11.42 -2.07 9.78
CA PRO A 90 12.02 -1.68 8.49
C PRO A 90 11.72 -0.24 8.06
N GLY A 91 10.71 0.39 8.67
CA GLY A 91 10.23 1.74 8.35
C GLY A 91 8.71 1.83 8.48
N THR A 92 8.19 3.06 8.57
CA THR A 92 6.76 3.28 8.65
C THR A 92 6.09 2.94 7.31
N ASN A 93 4.99 2.21 7.35
CA ASN A 93 4.21 1.93 6.16
C ASN A 93 3.13 2.99 5.95
N SER A 94 3.27 3.75 4.87
CA SER A 94 2.19 4.58 4.32
C SER A 94 1.37 3.77 3.34
N TYR A 95 0.04 3.93 3.35
CA TYR A 95 -0.85 3.21 2.45
C TYR A 95 -1.60 4.16 1.53
N LEU A 96 -1.74 3.76 0.27
CA LEU A 96 -2.68 4.38 -0.66
C LEU A 96 -3.85 3.43 -0.89
N VAL A 97 -5.07 3.92 -0.66
CA VAL A 97 -6.30 3.17 -0.86
C VAL A 97 -7.14 3.85 -1.95
N GLY A 98 -7.39 3.14 -3.05
CA GLY A 98 -8.11 3.66 -4.20
C GLY A 98 -7.51 3.21 -5.54
N ASP A 99 -7.95 3.83 -6.61
CA ASP A 99 -7.51 3.61 -7.99
C ASP A 99 -7.63 4.90 -8.83
N PRO A 100 -7.18 4.94 -10.09
CA PRO A 100 -7.22 6.16 -10.91
C PRO A 100 -8.62 6.73 -11.16
N ASP A 101 -9.68 5.92 -11.07
CA ASP A 101 -11.06 6.39 -11.26
C ASP A 101 -11.58 7.01 -9.96
N THR A 102 -11.30 6.39 -8.82
CA THR A 102 -11.75 6.83 -7.49
C THR A 102 -10.82 7.81 -6.80
N GLY A 103 -9.62 8.06 -7.35
CA GLY A 103 -8.51 8.70 -6.64
C GLY A 103 -8.12 7.94 -5.39
N TYR A 104 -7.23 8.52 -4.59
CA TYR A 104 -6.60 7.82 -3.47
C TYR A 104 -6.84 8.51 -2.13
N LEU A 105 -7.05 7.69 -1.10
CA LEU A 105 -6.84 8.04 0.30
C LEU A 105 -5.40 7.69 0.67
N ALA A 106 -4.67 8.63 1.26
CA ALA A 106 -3.37 8.35 1.89
C ALA A 106 -3.53 8.11 3.39
N ILE A 107 -3.04 6.98 3.90
CA ILE A 107 -3.05 6.64 5.33
C ILE A 107 -1.62 6.68 5.85
N ASP A 108 -1.41 7.39 6.97
CA ASP A 108 -0.15 7.56 7.66
C ASP A 108 0.98 7.93 6.70
N PRO A 109 1.02 9.19 6.22
CA PRO A 109 1.97 9.64 5.20
C PRO A 109 3.43 9.60 5.64
N GLY A 110 3.70 9.24 6.90
CA GLY A 110 5.02 8.90 7.40
C GLY A 110 5.67 10.05 8.18
N PRO A 111 6.99 9.98 8.42
CA PRO A 111 7.73 11.13 8.90
C PRO A 111 7.68 12.27 7.85
N ALA A 112 8.07 13.47 8.25
CA ALA A 112 8.18 14.63 7.35
C ALA A 112 9.42 14.52 6.42
N ASP A 113 9.58 13.39 5.74
CA ASP A 113 10.62 13.15 4.75
C ASP A 113 10.14 13.59 3.36
N THR A 114 10.86 14.54 2.76
CA THR A 114 10.43 15.16 1.50
C THR A 114 10.39 14.18 0.34
N GLU A 115 11.34 13.24 0.29
CA GLU A 115 11.44 12.30 -0.83
C GLU A 115 10.37 11.20 -0.74
N HIS A 116 10.07 10.72 0.47
CA HIS A 116 8.97 9.80 0.74
C HIS A 116 7.61 10.41 0.39
N ILE A 117 7.36 11.66 0.79
CA ILE A 117 6.12 12.39 0.51
C ILE A 117 5.91 12.57 -1.00
N ASP A 118 6.98 12.93 -1.71
CA ASP A 118 6.97 13.09 -3.16
C ASP A 118 6.72 11.74 -3.88
N ARG A 119 7.34 10.64 -3.42
CA ARG A 119 7.05 9.29 -3.90
C ARG A 119 5.60 8.87 -3.67
N LEU A 120 5.06 9.15 -2.48
CA LEU A 120 3.67 8.83 -2.13
C LEU A 120 2.68 9.59 -3.02
N TRP A 121 2.94 10.89 -3.26
CA TRP A 121 2.13 11.70 -4.17
C TRP A 121 2.19 11.19 -5.62
N ARG A 122 3.38 10.82 -6.11
CA ARG A 122 3.54 10.24 -7.46
C ARG A 122 2.86 8.87 -7.60
N ALA A 123 2.96 8.01 -6.59
CA ALA A 123 2.30 6.71 -6.58
C ALA A 123 0.76 6.82 -6.63
N ALA A 124 0.20 7.93 -6.14
CA ALA A 124 -1.22 8.28 -6.27
C ALA A 124 -1.56 9.01 -7.58
N GLY A 125 -0.62 9.18 -8.51
CA GLY A 125 -0.80 9.98 -9.74
C GLY A 125 -1.17 11.45 -9.46
N GLY A 126 -0.86 11.95 -8.26
CA GLY A 126 -1.25 13.27 -7.78
C GLY A 126 -2.74 13.44 -7.43
N ASP A 127 -3.57 12.39 -7.48
CA ASP A 127 -4.99 12.44 -7.09
C ASP A 127 -5.23 11.90 -5.66
N ILE A 128 -4.66 12.60 -4.67
CA ILE A 128 -4.97 12.34 -3.26
C ILE A 128 -6.22 13.14 -2.89
N ARG A 129 -7.27 12.42 -2.49
CA ARG A 129 -8.58 12.99 -2.13
C ARG A 129 -8.76 13.19 -0.64
N MET A 130 -8.04 12.41 0.18
CA MET A 130 -8.05 12.51 1.64
C MET A 130 -6.68 12.05 2.18
N ILE A 131 -6.31 12.58 3.34
CA ILE A 131 -5.13 12.12 4.11
C ILE A 131 -5.65 11.73 5.49
N VAL A 132 -5.35 10.53 5.96
CA VAL A 132 -5.78 10.00 7.26
C VAL A 132 -4.56 9.67 8.11
N CYS A 133 -4.51 10.18 9.32
CA CYS A 133 -3.52 9.82 10.33
C CYS A 133 -4.19 8.95 11.39
N THR A 134 -3.64 7.77 11.62
CA THR A 134 -4.15 6.81 12.61
C THR A 134 -3.94 7.32 14.03
N HIS A 135 -2.82 8.00 14.28
CA HIS A 135 -2.46 8.63 15.54
C HIS A 135 -1.34 9.66 15.31
N SER A 136 -0.96 10.40 16.35
CA SER A 136 -0.08 11.56 16.24
C SER A 136 1.41 11.28 16.42
N HIS A 137 1.86 10.02 16.46
CA HIS A 137 3.28 9.74 16.63
C HIS A 137 4.15 10.28 15.47
N PRO A 138 5.45 10.58 15.75
CA PRO A 138 6.32 11.32 14.83
C PRO A 138 6.65 10.58 13.53
N ASP A 139 6.42 9.27 13.49
CA ASP A 139 6.70 8.43 12.35
C ASP A 139 5.49 8.30 11.41
N HIS A 140 4.30 8.76 11.80
CA HIS A 140 3.06 8.64 11.01
C HIS A 140 2.48 9.98 10.53
N SER A 141 2.23 10.91 11.47
CA SER A 141 1.44 12.11 11.21
C SER A 141 2.19 13.31 10.61
N PRO A 142 3.51 13.52 10.85
CA PRO A 142 4.20 14.72 10.37
C PRO A 142 4.22 14.89 8.85
N GLY A 143 4.11 13.81 8.07
CA GLY A 143 4.02 13.87 6.61
C GLY A 143 2.71 14.45 6.07
N ALA A 144 1.66 14.61 6.89
CA ALA A 144 0.33 15.01 6.42
C ALA A 144 0.25 16.44 5.89
N ALA A 145 0.76 17.41 6.65
CA ALA A 145 0.74 18.81 6.24
C ALA A 145 1.60 19.06 4.98
N PRO A 146 2.84 18.55 4.86
CA PRO A 146 3.61 18.71 3.62
C PRO A 146 2.97 17.99 2.42
N LEU A 147 2.36 16.82 2.61
CA LEU A 147 1.64 16.14 1.53
C LEU A 147 0.42 16.93 1.05
N GLN A 148 -0.36 17.52 1.97
CA GLN A 148 -1.46 18.41 1.61
C GLN A 148 -0.95 19.66 0.89
N ALA A 149 0.14 20.26 1.36
CA ALA A 149 0.75 21.43 0.72
C ALA A 149 1.18 21.12 -0.73
N LEU A 150 1.78 19.94 -0.95
CA LEU A 150 2.10 19.46 -2.29
C LEU A 150 0.84 19.30 -3.15
N CYS A 151 -0.23 18.69 -2.63
CA CYS A 151 -1.50 18.60 -3.35
C CYS A 151 -2.06 20.00 -3.70
N VAL A 152 -1.97 20.96 -2.79
CA VAL A 152 -2.47 22.33 -2.96
C VAL A 152 -1.70 23.06 -4.06
N ALA A 153 -0.38 22.89 -4.11
CA ALA A 153 0.45 23.42 -5.20
C ALA A 153 0.02 22.87 -6.58
N HIS A 154 -0.63 21.70 -6.61
CA HIS A 154 -1.18 21.05 -7.81
C HIS A 154 -2.71 21.16 -7.93
N GLY A 155 -3.34 22.09 -7.20
CA GLY A 155 -4.73 22.48 -7.42
C GLY A 155 -5.78 21.70 -6.63
N LYS A 156 -5.39 20.85 -5.67
CA LYS A 156 -6.33 20.11 -4.80
C LYS A 156 -5.98 20.30 -3.33
N ARG A 157 -7.00 20.49 -2.48
CA ARG A 157 -6.82 20.55 -1.02
C ARG A 157 -7.55 19.37 -0.36
N PRO A 158 -6.94 18.17 -0.31
CA PRO A 158 -7.54 17.05 0.42
C PRO A 158 -7.62 17.39 1.90
N PRO A 159 -8.72 17.06 2.60
CA PRO A 159 -8.77 17.18 4.05
C PRO A 159 -7.75 16.24 4.70
N ILE A 160 -7.18 16.69 5.81
CA ILE A 160 -6.43 15.86 6.74
C ILE A 160 -7.40 15.40 7.83
N LEU A 161 -7.47 14.11 8.07
CA LEU A 161 -8.38 13.46 9.00
C LEU A 161 -7.57 12.74 10.08
N GLY A 162 -7.98 12.87 11.33
CA GLY A 162 -7.36 12.23 12.48
C GLY A 162 -7.85 12.84 13.77
N LEU A 163 -7.40 12.33 14.91
CA LEU A 163 -7.73 12.90 16.22
C LEU A 163 -6.68 13.93 16.59
N SER A 164 -7.10 15.17 16.86
CA SER A 164 -6.18 16.22 17.33
C SER A 164 -5.49 15.80 18.63
N SER A 165 -4.22 16.15 18.75
CA SER A 165 -3.40 15.85 19.91
C SER A 165 -3.91 16.59 21.15
N ALA A 166 -3.83 15.92 22.32
CA ALA A 166 -4.08 16.57 23.60
C ALA A 166 -3.00 17.65 23.87
N PRO A 167 -3.28 18.66 24.71
CA PRO A 167 -2.29 19.68 25.08
C PRO A 167 -1.03 19.13 25.78
N THR A 168 -1.07 17.88 26.24
CA THR A 168 0.04 17.15 26.85
C THR A 168 0.89 16.38 25.84
N ALA A 169 0.53 16.42 24.56
CA ALA A 169 1.30 15.77 23.51
C ALA A 169 2.72 16.37 23.43
N ARG A 170 3.68 15.52 23.06
CA ARG A 170 5.05 15.96 22.81
C ARG A 170 5.05 16.84 21.55
N ALA A 171 5.97 17.79 21.48
CA ALA A 171 6.09 18.70 20.33
C ALA A 171 6.25 17.96 18.98
N ASN A 172 6.91 16.80 18.99
CA ASN A 172 7.07 15.98 17.79
C ASN A 172 5.87 15.06 17.49
N SER A 173 4.79 15.18 18.27
CA SER A 173 3.54 14.43 18.11
C SER A 173 2.33 15.38 18.12
N GLU A 174 2.54 16.65 17.80
CA GLU A 174 1.46 17.61 17.67
C GLU A 174 0.74 17.38 16.33
N PHE A 175 -0.58 17.20 16.40
CA PHE A 175 -1.47 17.02 15.26
C PHE A 175 -2.72 17.84 15.54
N THR A 176 -3.12 18.72 14.62
CA THR A 176 -4.25 19.64 14.82
C THR A 176 -5.34 19.42 13.79
#